data_AF-A0A5Q4G365-F1
#
_entry.id   AF-A0A5Q4G365-F1
#
_cell.length_a   1.000
_cell.length_b   1.000
_cell.length_c   1.000
_cell.angle_alpha   90.00
_cell.angle_beta   90.00
_cell.angle_gamma   90.00
#
_symmetry.space_group_name_H-M   'P 1'
#
loop_
_entity.id
_entity.type
_entity.pdbx_description
1 polymer ?
#
loop_
_entity_poly.entity_id
_entity_poly.type
_entity_poly.pdbx_seq_one_letter_code
_entity_poly.pdbx_strand_id
1 'polypeptide(L)'
;MSTIAPTANQSAPVIRAPQGTALSCKGWHQEAALRMLMNNLDPDVAERPRDLIVYGGTGKAARNWDCYHAIVRTLKRLKNDETLL
;
A
#
# COMPACT_ATOMS: atom_id res chain seq x y z
N MET A 1 -34.61 2.36 -24.64
CA MET A 1 -33.53 3.19 -24.06
C MET A 1 -33.20 2.59 -22.69
N SER A 2 -32.16 1.75 -22.60
CA SER A 2 -31.71 1.21 -21.32
C SER A 2 -30.21 1.46 -21.23
N THR A 3 -29.83 2.49 -20.48
CA THR A 3 -28.44 2.90 -20.28
C THR A 3 -27.80 1.93 -19.28
N ILE A 4 -26.92 1.06 -19.75
CA ILE A 4 -26.05 0.27 -18.88
C ILE A 4 -25.00 1.22 -18.33
N ALA A 5 -25.08 1.56 -17.05
CA ALA A 5 -24.03 2.26 -16.35
C ALA A 5 -22.75 1.39 -16.37
N PRO A 6 -21.56 1.95 -16.64
CA PRO A 6 -20.33 1.18 -16.55
C PRO A 6 -20.15 0.77 -15.08
N THR A 7 -20.25 -0.53 -14.80
CA THR A 7 -19.78 -1.08 -13.52
C THR A 7 -18.29 -0.77 -13.47
N ALA A 8 -17.89 0.12 -12.57
CA ALA A 8 -16.49 0.45 -12.32
C ALA A 8 -15.79 -0.78 -11.73
N ASN A 9 -15.48 -1.75 -12.58
CA ASN A 9 -14.58 -2.84 -12.28
C ASN A 9 -13.15 -2.30 -12.30
N GLN A 10 -12.86 -1.40 -11.35
CA GLN A 10 -11.49 -1.00 -11.05
C GLN A 10 -10.99 -2.02 -10.02
N SER A 11 -10.50 -3.15 -10.51
CA SER A 11 -9.82 -4.13 -9.67
C SER A 11 -8.66 -3.42 -8.96
N ALA A 12 -8.75 -3.33 -7.63
CA ALA A 12 -7.68 -2.77 -6.81
C ALA A 12 -6.33 -3.43 -7.17
N PRO A 13 -5.23 -2.66 -7.18
CA PRO A 13 -3.93 -3.16 -7.61
C PRO A 13 -3.46 -4.31 -6.71
N VAL A 14 -2.83 -5.32 -7.31
CA VAL A 14 -2.13 -6.36 -6.56
C VAL A 14 -0.83 -5.75 -6.02
N ILE A 15 -0.69 -5.73 -4.69
CA ILE A 15 0.48 -5.18 -4.01
C ILE A 15 1.41 -6.32 -3.61
N ARG A 16 2.71 -6.17 -3.86
CA ARG A 16 3.76 -7.06 -3.35
C ARG A 16 4.99 -6.22 -3.00
N ALA A 17 5.66 -6.56 -1.91
CA ALA A 17 6.84 -5.83 -1.48
C ALA A 17 8.01 -6.04 -2.47
N PRO A 18 8.77 -4.98 -2.82
CA PRO A 18 10.02 -5.11 -3.56
C PRO A 18 11.01 -6.05 -2.85
N GLN A 19 11.70 -6.88 -3.62
CA GLN A 19 12.70 -7.83 -3.13
C GLN A 19 14.12 -7.41 -3.55
N GLY A 20 15.14 -8.02 -2.93
CA GLY A 20 16.55 -7.74 -3.23
C GLY A 20 17.06 -6.44 -2.61
N THR A 21 18.25 -6.02 -3.06
CA THR A 21 19.03 -4.92 -2.46
C THR A 21 18.80 -3.54 -3.09
N ALA A 22 18.06 -3.47 -4.20
CA ALA A 22 17.74 -2.20 -4.87
C ALA A 22 16.75 -1.38 -4.04
N LEU A 23 17.01 -0.08 -3.88
CA LEU A 23 16.19 0.83 -3.07
C LEU A 23 15.22 1.63 -3.94
N SER A 24 13.99 1.80 -3.46
CA SER A 24 12.99 2.76 -3.99
C SER A 24 12.95 4.06 -3.18
N CYS A 25 13.37 4.01 -1.91
CA CYS A 25 13.45 5.13 -0.99
C CYS A 25 14.89 5.68 -0.85
N LYS A 26 15.06 6.81 -0.15
CA LYS A 26 16.36 7.46 0.07
C LYS A 26 17.30 6.71 1.04
N GLY A 27 16.80 5.73 1.76
CA GLY A 27 17.55 4.95 2.74
C GLY A 27 16.81 3.70 3.18
N TRP A 28 17.53 2.80 3.85
CA TRP A 28 17.00 1.50 4.29
C TRP A 28 15.88 1.60 5.31
N HIS A 29 15.87 2.63 6.18
CA HIS A 29 14.79 2.81 7.17
C HIS A 29 13.45 3.08 6.49
N GLN A 30 13.42 4.00 5.53
CA GLN A 30 12.20 4.35 4.78
C GLN A 30 11.81 3.22 3.82
N GLU A 31 12.79 2.54 3.22
CA GLU A 31 12.55 1.35 2.39
C GLU A 31 11.93 0.21 3.20
N ALA A 32 12.43 -0.06 4.41
CA ALA A 32 11.89 -1.09 5.28
C ALA A 32 10.42 -0.81 5.63
N ALA A 33 10.10 0.43 6.02
CA ALA A 33 8.73 0.83 6.28
C ALA A 33 7.83 0.66 5.04
N LEU A 34 8.32 1.03 3.85
CA LEU A 34 7.59 0.84 2.59
C LEU A 34 7.33 -0.64 2.31
N ARG A 35 8.36 -1.49 2.42
CA ARG A 35 8.24 -2.93 2.17
C ARG A 35 7.32 -3.61 3.16
N MET A 36 7.39 -3.25 4.44
CA MET A 36 6.49 -3.79 5.46
C MET A 36 5.03 -3.37 5.23
N LEU A 37 4.79 -2.11 4.85
CA LEU A 37 3.46 -1.65 4.45
C LEU A 37 2.91 -2.45 3.26
N MET A 38 3.74 -2.65 2.23
CA MET A 38 3.35 -3.42 1.03
C MET A 38 3.14 -4.90 1.34
N ASN A 39 3.97 -5.48 2.20
CA ASN A 39 3.86 -6.88 2.64
C ASN A 39 2.55 -7.13 3.41
N ASN A 40 2.11 -6.18 4.24
CA ASN A 40 0.79 -6.25 4.89
C ASN A 40 -0.38 -6.31 3.91
N LEU A 41 -0.18 -5.99 2.63
CA LEU A 41 -1.21 -6.03 1.58
C LEU A 41 -0.91 -7.06 0.50
N ASP A 42 0.09 -7.92 0.70
CA ASP A 42 0.37 -9.03 -0.22
C ASP A 42 -0.82 -10.02 -0.20
N PRO A 43 -1.31 -10.50 -1.36
CA PRO A 43 -2.38 -11.50 -1.41
C PRO A 43 -2.11 -12.79 -0.64
N ASP A 44 -0.85 -13.14 -0.44
CA ASP A 44 -0.45 -14.35 0.30
C ASP A 44 -0.35 -14.08 1.82
N VAL A 45 -0.51 -12.83 2.26
CA VAL A 45 -0.38 -12.39 3.66
C VAL A 45 -1.71 -11.85 4.21
N ALA A 46 -2.40 -11.00 3.45
CA ALA A 46 -3.58 -10.28 3.90
C ALA A 46 -4.88 -11.07 3.66
N GLU A 47 -5.82 -11.02 4.61
CA GLU A 47 -7.14 -11.64 4.46
C GLU A 47 -7.95 -11.02 3.31
N ARG A 48 -7.94 -9.68 3.17
CA ARG A 48 -8.74 -8.93 2.17
C ARG A 48 -7.97 -7.68 1.67
N PRO A 49 -6.89 -7.86 0.89
CA PRO A 49 -5.99 -6.77 0.51
C PRO A 49 -6.64 -5.66 -0.34
N ARG A 50 -7.65 -6.00 -1.15
CA ARG A 50 -8.39 -5.03 -1.99
C ARG A 50 -9.12 -3.96 -1.16
N ASP A 51 -9.51 -4.33 0.06
CA ASP A 51 -10.19 -3.46 1.03
C ASP A 51 -9.21 -2.84 2.04
N LEU A 52 -7.90 -3.06 1.83
CA LEU A 52 -6.78 -2.71 2.70
C LEU A 52 -6.76 -3.46 4.04
N ILE A 53 -7.56 -4.52 4.19
CA ILE A 53 -7.69 -5.30 5.42
C ILE A 53 -6.60 -6.38 5.48
N VAL A 54 -5.83 -6.37 6.57
CA VAL A 54 -4.74 -7.32 6.82
C VAL A 54 -5.28 -8.54 7.56
N TYR A 55 -5.82 -8.34 8.76
CA TYR A 55 -6.43 -9.38 9.58
C TYR A 55 -7.36 -8.77 10.65
N GLY A 56 -8.06 -9.62 11.40
CA GLY A 56 -8.85 -9.19 12.56
C GLY A 56 -10.15 -8.47 12.16
N GLY A 57 -10.75 -8.90 11.04
CA GLY A 57 -12.03 -8.40 10.55
C GLY A 57 -11.95 -7.04 9.86
N THR A 58 -11.52 -5.99 10.58
CA THR A 58 -11.44 -4.61 10.07
C THR A 58 -10.08 -3.95 10.25
N GLY A 59 -9.06 -4.68 10.70
CA GLY A 59 -7.69 -4.16 10.84
C GLY A 59 -7.10 -3.82 9.47
N LYS A 60 -6.87 -2.54 9.18
CA LYS A 60 -6.38 -2.06 7.88
C LYS A 60 -4.94 -1.56 7.92
N ALA A 61 -4.21 -1.75 6.82
CA ALA A 61 -2.86 -1.21 6.64
C ALA A 61 -2.85 0.31 6.38
N ALA A 62 -3.94 0.85 5.80
CA ALA A 62 -4.15 2.27 5.57
C ALA A 62 -5.65 2.61 5.62
N ARG A 63 -5.98 3.88 5.89
CA ARG A 63 -7.38 4.33 6.03
C ARG A 63 -8.22 4.08 4.77
N ASN A 64 -7.65 4.42 3.61
CA ASN A 64 -8.21 4.26 2.28
C ASN A 64 -7.07 4.28 1.25
N TRP A 65 -7.39 4.07 -0.03
CA TRP A 65 -6.38 4.00 -1.10
C TRP A 65 -5.64 5.33 -1.30
N ASP A 66 -6.29 6.48 -1.13
CA ASP A 66 -5.62 7.79 -1.21
C ASP A 66 -4.56 7.95 -0.13
N CYS A 67 -4.87 7.56 1.11
CA CYS A 67 -3.90 7.54 2.21
C CYS A 67 -2.75 6.56 1.92
N TYR A 68 -3.04 5.34 1.42
CA TYR A 68 -2.00 4.39 1.03
C TYR A 68 -1.03 5.00 0.01
N HIS A 69 -1.55 5.60 -1.06
CA HIS A 69 -0.72 6.23 -2.08
C HIS A 69 0.04 7.45 -1.54
N ALA A 70 -0.55 8.22 -0.63
CA ALA A 70 0.12 9.33 0.04
C ALA A 70 1.28 8.86 0.94
N ILE A 71 1.11 7.77 1.69
CA ILE A 71 2.16 7.16 2.51
C ILE A 71 3.29 6.68 1.62
N VAL A 72 3.00 5.90 0.56
CA VAL A 72 4.01 5.41 -0.39
C VAL A 72 4.80 6.55 -1.02
N ARG A 73 4.12 7.60 -1.51
CA ARG A 73 4.80 8.78 -2.08
C ARG A 73 5.67 9.50 -1.04
N THR A 74 5.21 9.59 0.19
CA THR A 74 5.95 10.26 1.27
C THR A 74 7.19 9.47 1.67
N LEU A 75 7.07 8.16 1.90
CA LEU A 75 8.21 7.30 2.23
C LEU A 75 9.32 7.35 1.18
N LYS A 76 8.96 7.39 -0.11
CA LYS A 76 9.96 7.49 -1.20
C LYS A 76 10.77 8.79 -1.19
N ARG A 77 10.20 9.89 -0.68
CA ARG A 77 10.87 11.21 -0.61
C ARG A 77 11.41 11.58 0.77
N LEU A 78 10.99 10.88 1.82
CA LEU A 78 11.33 11.15 3.22
C LEU A 78 12.84 11.04 3.43
N LYS A 79 13.45 12.06 4.02
CA LYS A 79 14.88 12.10 4.35
C LYS A 79 15.17 11.35 5.66
N ASN A 80 16.45 11.19 5.98
CA ASN A 80 16.90 10.46 7.17
C ASN A 80 16.69 11.24 8.48
N ASP A 81 16.50 12.55 8.37
CA ASP A 81 16.27 13.50 9.46
C ASP A 81 14.80 13.97 9.56
N GLU A 82 13.89 13.33 8.80
CA GLU A 82 12.47 13.65 8.76
C GLU A 82 11.62 12.52 9.36
N THR A 83 10.50 12.89 9.98
CA THR A 83 9.51 11.95 10.53
C THR A 83 8.17 12.12 9.83
N LEU A 84 7.57 11.01 9.38
CA LEU A 84 6.19 10.96 8.89
C LEU A 84 5.25 10.64 10.06
N LEU A 85 4.15 11.38 10.18
CA LEU A 85 3.10 11.19 11.19
C LEU A 85 1.78 10.80 10.52
#